data_AF-A0A382NK29-F1
#
_entry.id   AF-A0A382NK29-F1
#
_cell.length_a   1.000
_cell.length_b   1.000
_cell.length_c   1.000
_cell.angle_alpha   90.00
_cell.angle_beta   90.00
_cell.angle_gamma   90.00
#
_symmetry.space_group_name_H-M   'P 1'
#
loop_
_entity.id
_entity.type
_entity.pdbx_description
1 polymer ?
#
loop_
_entity_poly.entity_id
_entity_poly.type
_entity_poly.pdbx_seq_one_letter_code
_entity_poly.pdbx_strand_id
1 'polypeptide(L)'
;MAKYLVETYYTCSFKVDHYLDDINETEIANLEKRDDGKFEILDIKLDNRKTKNLEKNSINIEKTITNDIKTISDPIEPKVILTDTNQGFVKKLNDGVSKRFSMPDRRKGYIQKVTIGNHKVYLHTGEYEDGKIG
;
A
#
# COMPACT_ATOMS: atom_id res chain seq x y z
N MET A 1 23.47 7.63 30.45
CA MET A 1 23.61 6.50 29.50
C MET A 1 22.65 6.77 28.37
N ALA A 2 23.15 6.88 27.14
CA ALA A 2 22.33 7.16 25.98
C ALA A 2 21.33 6.03 25.72
N LYS A 3 20.10 6.39 25.37
CA LYS A 3 19.03 5.46 25.01
C LYS A 3 18.89 5.44 23.49
N TYR A 4 18.71 4.28 22.88
CA TYR A 4 18.55 4.13 21.44
C TYR A 4 17.31 3.31 21.11
N LEU A 5 16.65 3.62 20.00
CA LEU A 5 15.59 2.83 19.38
C LEU A 5 16.17 2.09 18.18
N VAL A 6 15.99 0.77 18.14
CA VAL A 6 16.50 -0.08 17.06
C VAL A 6 15.34 -0.79 16.37
N GLU A 7 15.15 -0.51 15.09
CA GLU A 7 14.15 -1.17 14.24
C GLU A 7 14.89 -2.15 13.33
N THR A 8 14.51 -3.43 13.36
CA THR A 8 15.09 -4.45 12.47
C THR A 8 14.00 -5.01 11.59
N TYR A 9 14.21 -4.94 10.27
CA TYR A 9 13.32 -5.49 9.27
C TYR A 9 13.85 -6.85 8.84
N TYR A 10 12.95 -7.83 8.79
CA TYR A 10 13.23 -9.16 8.28
C TYR A 10 12.26 -9.47 7.14
N THR A 11 12.78 -10.16 6.12
CA THR A 11 11.96 -10.86 5.13
C THR A 11 11.90 -12.32 5.52
N CYS A 12 10.69 -12.84 5.72
CA CYS A 12 10.47 -14.23 6.08
C CYS A 12 9.64 -14.93 5.00
N SER A 13 10.16 -16.08 4.53
CA SER A 13 9.39 -17.01 3.72
C SER A 13 8.82 -18.07 4.65
N PHE A 14 7.50 -18.20 4.66
CA PHE A 14 6.80 -19.21 5.46
C PHE A 14 5.83 -19.99 4.57
N LYS A 15 5.70 -21.28 4.88
CA LYS A 15 4.72 -22.19 4.29
C LYS A 15 3.55 -22.32 5.26
N VAL A 16 2.32 -22.27 4.73
CA VAL A 16 1.11 -22.52 5.51
C VAL A 16 0.42 -23.73 4.91
N ASP A 17 0.27 -24.77 5.73
CA ASP A 17 -0.47 -25.97 5.36
C ASP A 17 -1.82 -25.97 6.07
N HIS A 18 -2.89 -26.09 5.29
CA HIS A 18 -4.26 -26.15 5.74
C HIS A 18 -4.83 -27.54 5.49
N TYR A 19 -5.61 -28.05 6.46
CA TYR A 19 -6.34 -29.30 6.32
C TYR A 19 -7.82 -28.95 6.22
N LEU A 20 -8.43 -29.31 5.10
CA LEU A 20 -9.85 -29.09 4.82
C LEU A 20 -10.51 -30.46 4.71
N ASP A 21 -11.69 -30.61 5.29
CA ASP A 21 -12.46 -31.86 5.22
C ASP A 21 -13.20 -31.95 3.87
N ASP A 22 -13.67 -30.82 3.32
CA ASP A 22 -14.37 -30.73 2.04
C ASP A 22 -13.88 -29.55 1.17
N ILE A 23 -13.94 -29.69 -0.16
CA ILE A 23 -13.54 -28.64 -1.12
C ILE A 23 -14.77 -27.81 -1.54
N ASN A 24 -15.34 -27.06 -0.59
CA ASN A 24 -16.47 -26.16 -0.84
C ASN A 24 -16.04 -24.68 -0.89
N GLU A 25 -16.76 -23.84 -1.63
CA GLU A 25 -16.45 -22.41 -1.79
C GLU A 25 -16.43 -21.66 -0.44
N THR A 26 -17.28 -22.06 0.50
CA THR A 26 -17.34 -21.48 1.84
C THR A 26 -16.08 -21.77 2.66
N GLU A 27 -15.52 -22.98 2.54
CA GLU A 27 -14.32 -23.36 3.29
C GLU A 27 -13.07 -22.70 2.71
N ILE A 28 -12.98 -22.61 1.39
CA ILE A 28 -11.90 -21.90 0.70
C ILE A 28 -11.91 -20.41 1.07
N ALA A 29 -13.09 -19.78 1.15
CA ALA A 29 -13.21 -18.38 1.59
C ALA A 29 -12.76 -18.16 3.05
N ASN A 30 -12.91 -19.17 3.92
CA ASN A 30 -12.43 -19.08 5.30
C ASN A 30 -10.90 -19.19 5.41
N LEU A 31 -10.21 -19.75 4.41
CA LEU A 31 -8.75 -19.85 4.35
C LEU A 31 -8.05 -18.48 4.32
N GLU A 32 -8.70 -17.47 3.73
CA GLU A 32 -8.16 -16.11 3.63
C GLU A 32 -8.03 -15.41 4.98
N LYS A 33 -8.79 -15.85 5.99
CA LYS A 33 -8.75 -15.27 7.34
C LYS A 33 -7.45 -15.61 8.07
N ARG A 34 -6.67 -16.59 7.57
CA ARG A 34 -5.34 -17.01 8.09
C ARG A 34 -5.33 -17.43 9.57
N ASP A 35 -6.48 -17.74 10.14
CA ASP A 35 -6.60 -18.08 11.57
C ASP A 35 -6.18 -19.53 11.86
N ASP A 36 -6.33 -20.43 10.88
CA ASP A 36 -6.17 -21.87 11.08
C ASP A 36 -5.14 -22.43 10.11
N GLY A 37 -3.98 -22.89 10.60
CA GLY A 37 -2.96 -23.52 9.75
C GLY A 37 -1.69 -23.91 10.52
N LYS A 38 -0.97 -24.93 10.02
CA LYS A 38 0.40 -25.21 10.51
C LYS A 38 1.37 -24.31 9.76
N PHE A 39 2.13 -23.51 10.49
CA PHE A 39 3.13 -22.60 9.92
C PHE A 39 4.52 -23.21 10.03
N GLU A 40 5.24 -23.22 8.91
CA GLU A 40 6.65 -23.59 8.86
C GLU A 40 7.45 -22.42 8.30
N ILE A 41 8.46 -21.98 9.03
CA ILE A 41 9.35 -20.89 8.59
C ILE A 41 10.50 -21.52 7.80
N LEU A 42 10.57 -21.20 6.51
CA LEU A 42 11.56 -21.74 5.59
C LEU A 42 12.87 -20.95 5.63
N ASP A 43 12.74 -19.62 5.65
CA ASP A 43 13.88 -18.72 5.63
C ASP A 43 13.55 -17.41 6.35
N ILE A 44 14.54 -16.88 7.06
CA ILE A 44 14.52 -15.56 7.68
C ILE A 44 15.78 -14.83 7.25
N LYS A 45 15.58 -13.78 6.47
CA LYS A 45 16.64 -12.90 6.02
C LYS A 45 16.54 -11.56 6.75
N LEU A 46 17.65 -11.11 7.32
CA LEU A 46 17.76 -9.76 7.86
C LEU A 46 17.97 -8.78 6.71
N ASP A 47 17.08 -7.81 6.58
CA ASP A 47 17.17 -6.80 5.53
C ASP A 47 17.98 -5.60 6.02
N ASN A 48 17.40 -4.84 6.95
CA ASN A 48 17.94 -3.58 7.39
C ASN A 48 17.72 -3.39 8.88
N ARG A 49 18.69 -2.75 9.53
CA ARG A 49 18.61 -2.34 10.93
C ARG A 49 18.84 -0.84 11.02
N LYS A 50 17.84 -0.11 11.50
CA LYS A 50 17.91 1.32 11.75
C LYS A 50 18.10 1.55 13.25
N THR A 51 19.00 2.47 13.59
CA THR A 51 19.27 2.85 14.98
C THR A 51 19.07 4.35 15.13
N LYS A 52 18.24 4.78 16.07
CA LYS A 52 18.00 6.19 16.39
C LYS A 52 18.40 6.47 17.82
N ASN A 53 19.23 7.50 18.04
CA ASN A 53 19.52 7.99 19.39
C ASN A 53 18.29 8.74 19.94
N LEU A 54 17.94 8.47 21.19
CA LEU A 54 16.78 9.03 21.89
C LEU A 54 17.16 10.20 22.82
N GLU A 55 18.42 10.63 22.83
CA GLU A 55 18.85 11.85 23.54
C GLU A 55 18.36 13.12 22.81
N LYS A 56 17.73 14.02 23.56
CA LYS A 56 16.93 15.13 23.02
C LYS A 56 17.80 16.29 22.52
N ASN A 57 17.64 16.67 21.26
CA ASN A 57 17.86 18.05 20.82
C ASN A 57 16.57 18.86 21.12
N SER A 58 16.40 19.24 22.39
CA SER A 58 15.17 19.83 22.95
C SER A 58 14.84 21.25 22.48
N ILE A 59 15.56 21.85 21.52
CA ILE A 59 15.40 23.29 21.24
C ILE A 59 14.47 23.58 20.03
N ASN A 60 14.25 22.62 19.12
CA ASN A 60 13.46 22.88 17.90
C ASN A 60 12.11 22.14 17.78
N ILE A 61 11.78 21.25 18.71
CA ILE A 61 10.62 20.33 18.55
C ILE A 61 9.34 20.88 19.22
N GLU A 62 9.46 21.77 20.21
CA GLU A 62 8.29 22.31 20.93
C GLU A 62 7.35 23.15 20.05
N LYS A 63 7.84 23.71 18.92
CA LYS A 63 7.00 24.51 18.00
C LYS A 63 6.19 23.68 16.99
N THR A 64 6.47 22.39 16.84
CA THR A 64 5.78 21.53 15.85
C THR A 64 4.78 20.56 16.50
N ILE A 65 4.99 20.19 17.76
CA ILE A 65 4.21 19.15 18.45
C ILE A 65 2.76 19.56 18.78
N THR A 66 2.42 20.86 18.86
CA THR A 66 1.07 21.28 19.29
C THR A 66 -0.04 20.97 18.29
N ASN A 67 0.29 20.68 17.02
CA ASN A 67 -0.74 20.62 15.97
C ASN A 67 -1.19 19.19 15.61
N ASP A 68 -0.39 18.15 15.88
CA ASP A 68 -0.59 16.84 15.24
C ASP A 68 -0.80 15.65 16.19
N ILE A 69 -1.14 15.88 17.47
CA ILE A 69 -1.52 14.78 18.38
C ILE A 69 -2.99 14.91 18.80
N LYS A 70 -3.85 14.20 18.07
CA LYS A 70 -4.99 13.46 18.65
C LYS A 70 -5.11 12.11 17.97
N THR A 71 -4.55 11.09 18.62
CA THR A 71 -4.87 9.68 18.42
C THR A 71 -6.32 9.46 18.83
N ILE A 72 -7.17 8.95 17.92
CA ILE A 72 -8.44 8.31 18.26
C ILE A 72 -8.51 7.01 17.46
N SER A 73 -8.22 5.93 18.16
CA SER A 73 -8.70 4.57 17.92
C SER A 73 -10.22 4.54 18.04
N ASP A 74 -10.93 4.13 17.00
CA ASP A 74 -12.29 3.54 17.01
C ASP A 74 -12.71 3.17 15.56
N PRO A 75 -13.62 2.19 15.36
CA PRO A 75 -13.89 1.59 14.04
C PRO A 75 -14.56 2.58 13.08
N ILE A 76 -14.12 2.55 11.82
CA ILE A 76 -14.62 3.44 10.77
C ILE A 76 -15.97 2.92 10.26
N GLU A 77 -17.06 3.47 10.81
CA GLU A 77 -18.37 3.48 10.15
C GLU A 77 -18.43 4.63 9.13
N PRO A 78 -19.06 4.44 7.95
CA PRO A 78 -19.13 5.47 6.92
C PRO A 78 -20.13 6.57 7.32
N LYS A 79 -19.62 7.68 7.83
CA LYS A 79 -20.43 8.87 8.15
C LYS A 79 -20.64 9.71 6.89
N VAL A 80 -21.83 9.58 6.30
CA VAL A 80 -22.33 10.46 5.23
C VAL A 80 -22.44 11.88 5.78
N ILE A 81 -21.72 12.82 5.17
CA ILE A 81 -21.91 14.27 5.39
C ILE A 81 -22.62 14.82 4.16
N LEU A 82 -23.91 15.10 4.33
CA LEU A 82 -24.66 15.99 3.46
C LEU A 82 -24.32 17.43 3.87
N THR A 83 -23.58 18.13 3.03
CA THR A 83 -23.51 19.60 3.06
C THR A 83 -24.03 20.13 1.74
N ASP A 84 -25.17 20.80 1.84
CA ASP A 84 -25.86 21.50 0.76
C ASP A 84 -24.97 22.58 0.14
N THR A 85 -24.37 22.29 -1.03
CA THR A 85 -23.96 23.31 -2.02
C THR A 85 -23.79 22.70 -3.42
N ASN A 86 -24.78 21.93 -3.88
CA ASN A 86 -24.72 21.09 -5.07
C ASN A 86 -25.40 21.69 -6.32
N GLN A 87 -25.10 22.94 -6.72
CA GLN A 87 -25.60 23.43 -8.02
C GLN A 87 -24.54 24.11 -8.92
N GLY A 88 -23.42 24.60 -8.37
CA GLY A 88 -22.34 25.20 -9.19
C GLY A 88 -21.29 24.21 -9.69
N PHE A 89 -20.98 23.18 -8.90
CA PHE A 89 -19.87 22.26 -9.17
C PHE A 89 -20.22 21.21 -10.24
N VAL A 90 -21.47 20.74 -10.27
CA VAL A 90 -21.95 19.71 -11.20
C VAL A 90 -21.99 20.22 -12.65
N LYS A 91 -22.22 21.53 -12.86
CA LYS A 91 -22.20 22.12 -14.21
C LYS A 91 -20.80 22.11 -14.84
N LYS A 92 -19.76 22.32 -14.03
CA LYS A 92 -18.37 22.38 -14.50
C LYS A 92 -17.77 21.02 -14.87
N LEU A 93 -18.35 19.92 -14.36
CA LEU A 93 -17.93 18.55 -14.67
C LEU A 93 -18.52 18.05 -16.00
N ASN A 94 -19.72 18.49 -16.38
CA ASN A 94 -20.37 18.05 -17.63
C ASN A 94 -19.75 18.65 -18.90
N ASP A 95 -19.17 19.86 -18.83
CA ASP A 95 -18.52 20.50 -19.99
C ASP A 95 -17.16 19.88 -20.35
N GLY A 96 -16.60 19.02 -19.49
CA GLY A 96 -15.29 18.37 -19.68
C GLY A 96 -15.33 16.99 -20.33
N VAL A 97 -16.48 16.31 -20.32
CA VAL A 97 -16.58 14.88 -20.73
C VAL A 97 -16.58 14.72 -22.27
N SER A 98 -16.93 15.76 -23.02
CA SER A 98 -16.98 15.71 -24.49
C SER A 98 -15.74 16.26 -25.20
N LYS A 99 -14.72 16.71 -24.46
CA LYS A 99 -13.46 17.16 -25.09
C LYS A 99 -12.66 15.94 -25.55
N ARG A 100 -12.50 15.81 -26.87
CA ARG A 100 -11.54 14.90 -27.48
C ARG A 100 -10.14 15.33 -27.05
N PHE A 101 -9.47 14.51 -26.23
CA PHE A 101 -8.06 14.70 -25.93
C PHE A 101 -7.23 14.12 -27.08
N SER A 102 -6.17 14.82 -27.46
CA SER A 102 -5.19 14.27 -28.40
C SER A 102 -4.59 13.00 -27.81
N MET A 103 -4.22 12.07 -28.68
CA MET A 103 -3.50 10.87 -28.27
C MET A 103 -2.22 11.28 -27.51
N PRO A 104 -1.94 10.70 -26.34
CA PRO A 104 -0.72 10.99 -25.61
C PRO A 104 0.51 10.73 -26.47
N ASP A 105 1.52 11.57 -26.32
CA ASP A 105 2.81 11.38 -26.99
C ASP A 105 3.52 10.12 -26.46
N ARG A 106 4.67 9.78 -27.06
CA ARG A 106 5.46 8.60 -26.71
C ARG A 106 5.78 8.56 -25.21
N ARG A 107 5.23 7.57 -24.51
CA ARG A 107 5.53 7.32 -23.10
C ARG A 107 6.99 6.93 -22.85
N LYS A 108 7.50 7.29 -21.68
CA LYS A 108 8.76 6.74 -21.15
C LYS A 108 8.47 5.34 -20.65
N GLY A 109 8.84 4.35 -21.47
CA GLY A 109 8.53 2.94 -21.22
C GLY A 109 9.60 2.24 -20.39
N TYR A 110 9.18 1.34 -19.51
CA TYR A 110 10.02 0.35 -18.87
C TYR A 110 9.61 -1.05 -19.34
N ILE A 111 10.59 -1.92 -19.51
CA ILE A 111 10.39 -3.30 -19.93
C ILE A 111 10.80 -4.19 -18.76
N GLN A 112 9.83 -4.89 -18.19
CA GLN A 112 10.09 -5.93 -17.22
C GLN A 112 10.13 -7.28 -17.91
N LYS A 113 11.12 -8.09 -17.55
CA LYS A 113 11.22 -9.47 -18.00
C LYS A 113 11.01 -10.39 -16.81
N VAL A 114 10.06 -11.31 -16.94
CA VAL A 114 9.83 -12.39 -16.00
C VAL A 114 10.04 -13.71 -16.71
N THR A 115 10.63 -14.69 -16.02
CA THR A 115 10.82 -16.04 -16.54
C THR A 115 9.96 -17.00 -15.72
N ILE A 116 9.06 -17.72 -16.36
CA ILE A 116 8.19 -18.72 -15.73
C ILE A 116 8.45 -20.04 -16.45
N GLY A 117 9.17 -20.95 -15.78
CA GLY A 117 9.67 -22.17 -16.41
C GLY A 117 10.53 -21.85 -17.65
N ASN A 118 10.12 -22.37 -18.81
CA ASN A 118 10.81 -22.14 -20.09
C ASN A 118 10.27 -20.94 -20.89
N HIS A 119 9.29 -20.20 -20.36
CA HIS A 119 8.70 -19.05 -21.04
C HIS A 119 9.26 -17.74 -20.50
N LYS A 120 9.53 -16.80 -21.42
CA LYS A 120 9.92 -15.43 -21.10
C LYS A 120 8.74 -14.53 -21.37
N VAL A 121 8.26 -13.86 -20.34
CA VAL A 121 7.17 -12.89 -20.40
C VAL A 121 7.77 -11.50 -20.28
N TYR A 122 7.38 -10.60 -21.18
CA TYR A 122 7.80 -9.21 -21.17
C TYR A 122 6.59 -8.32 -20.90
N LEU A 123 6.67 -7.54 -19.83
CA LEU A 123 5.65 -6.54 -19.49
C LEU A 123 6.17 -5.17 -19.90
N HIS A 124 5.43 -4.50 -20.77
CA HIS A 124 5.72 -3.15 -21.22
C HIS A 124 4.82 -2.16 -20.46
N THR A 125 5.38 -1.46 -19.48
CA THR A 125 4.68 -0.36 -18.77
C THR A 125 5.35 0.97 -19.12
N GLY A 126 4.74 2.09 -18.77
CA GLY A 126 5.41 3.38 -18.86
C GLY A 126 4.58 4.52 -18.31
N GLU A 127 5.17 5.70 -18.30
CA GLU A 127 4.50 6.94 -17.90
C GLU A 127 4.52 7.93 -19.07
N TYR A 128 3.38 8.60 -19.28
CA TYR A 128 3.29 9.74 -20.18
C TYR A 128 3.90 10.99 -19.53
N GLU A 129 4.16 12.05 -20.28
CA GLU A 129 4.78 13.27 -19.75
C GLU A 129 3.94 13.96 -18.67
N ASP A 130 2.63 13.72 -18.66
CA ASP A 130 1.69 14.20 -17.65
C ASP A 130 1.66 13.33 -16.38
N GLY A 131 2.52 12.31 -16.29
CA GLY A 131 2.64 11.41 -15.14
C GLY A 131 1.56 10.32 -15.07
N LYS A 132 0.71 10.20 -16.09
CA LYS A 132 -0.26 9.09 -16.15
C LYS A 132 0.43 7.80 -16.58
N ILE A 133 0.03 6.70 -15.96
CA ILE A 133 0.46 5.35 -16.33
C ILE A 133 -0.17 4.94 -17.66
N GLY A 134 0.65 4.38 -18.55
CA GLY A 134 0.28 3.87 -19.87
C GLY A 134 0.62 2.40 -20.05
#